data_AF-A0A7S0E1T1-F1
#
_entry.id   AF-A0A7S0E1T1-F1
#
_cell.length_a   1.000
_cell.length_b   1.000
_cell.length_c   1.000
_cell.angle_alpha   90.00
_cell.angle_beta   90.00
_cell.angle_gamma   90.00
#
_symmetry.space_group_name_H-M   'P 1'
#
loop_
_entity.id
_entity.type
_entity.pdbx_description
1 polymer ?
#
loop_
_entity_poly.entity_id
_entity_poly.type
_entity_poly.pdbx_seq_one_letter_code
_entity_poly.pdbx_strand_id
1 'polypeptide(L)'
;MPTGAHGTLLPIHTTKIGPGDKERAYVVRQNLFLKVLLAVVVTIVGLAGTLCCTTYAIHVERRDSLQGARDHREEEHTSHMHLVRLGTLLQQRLKDEVHDMKVLTQYRAWLLRVVGDYQTQVQGEVEANCTGAQQQVLVKEQLQQMGLQFDQHVDFLLKRLWDDLVEEGKAAQNQLHNITAAIMSELRQDATEASEFEELLRENGEEVEEPEEGEGDEHSSMGTALMAFHVTLRSNESVVHVSNATIVEWQQKYDATMRALSDDEQEADMERLNAQIQALLNKAGVPVYNATQHASELDYLTELLFKAKLHAYRDELLGLLEQWDEGELPMSVPLKRVEQLIDEGVLQPDVLMLSPDEYHDYHYDHDD
;
A
#
# COMPACT_ATOMS: atom_id res chain seq x y z
N MET A 1 24.57 91.39 -14.48
CA MET A 1 25.95 90.89 -14.57
C MET A 1 25.91 89.42 -14.98
N PRO A 2 26.24 89.06 -16.23
CA PRO A 2 26.28 87.68 -16.68
C PRO A 2 27.72 87.17 -16.77
N THR A 3 28.01 86.04 -16.14
CA THR A 3 29.26 85.27 -16.32
C THR A 3 29.11 84.35 -17.52
N GLY A 4 29.98 84.56 -18.50
CA GLY A 4 29.96 83.91 -19.81
C GLY A 4 30.26 82.41 -19.77
N ALA A 5 29.51 81.68 -20.59
CA ALA A 5 29.85 80.36 -21.06
C ALA A 5 31.02 80.46 -22.05
N HIS A 6 32.18 79.92 -21.67
CA HIS A 6 33.25 79.64 -22.62
C HIS A 6 32.90 78.36 -23.39
N GLY A 7 32.35 78.52 -24.59
CA GLY A 7 32.30 77.46 -25.58
C GLY A 7 33.71 77.15 -26.07
N THR A 8 34.19 75.95 -25.77
CA THR A 8 35.48 75.43 -26.23
C THR A 8 35.39 75.13 -27.73
N LEU A 9 35.71 76.13 -28.56
CA LEU A 9 35.86 75.97 -30.00
C LEU A 9 37.12 75.17 -30.31
N LEU A 10 36.94 74.01 -30.96
CA LEU A 10 38.01 73.17 -31.50
C LEU A 10 38.87 73.98 -32.50
N PRO A 11 40.21 73.89 -32.46
CA PRO A 11 41.07 74.59 -33.40
C PRO A 11 41.06 73.86 -34.75
N ILE A 12 40.38 74.44 -35.74
CA ILE A 12 40.40 74.00 -37.13
C ILE A 12 41.58 74.68 -37.83
N HIS A 13 42.67 73.95 -38.05
CA HIS A 13 43.75 74.41 -38.92
C HIS A 13 43.46 74.02 -40.37
N THR A 14 43.30 75.03 -41.23
CA THR A 14 43.20 74.88 -42.69
C THR A 14 44.59 74.82 -43.31
N THR A 15 45.00 73.65 -43.79
CA THR A 15 46.21 73.55 -44.63
C THR A 15 45.86 73.92 -46.07
N LYS A 16 46.50 74.98 -46.59
CA LYS A 16 46.47 75.37 -47.99
C LYS A 16 47.07 74.26 -48.87
N ILE A 17 46.30 73.72 -49.80
CA ILE A 17 46.78 72.87 -50.91
C ILE A 17 46.12 73.39 -52.20
N GLY A 18 46.89 73.35 -53.29
CA GLY A 18 46.63 74.02 -54.58
C GLY A 18 45.40 73.55 -55.38
N PRO A 19 45.19 74.12 -56.58
CA PRO A 19 43.94 74.05 -57.31
C PRO A 19 43.85 72.71 -58.06
N GLY A 20 43.21 71.75 -57.42
CA GLY A 20 42.84 70.48 -58.00
C GLY A 20 41.64 69.96 -57.25
N ASP A 21 40.50 70.01 -57.92
CA ASP A 21 39.16 69.55 -57.53
C ASP A 21 39.21 68.34 -56.58
N LYS A 22 38.94 68.54 -55.30
CA LYS A 22 38.78 67.47 -54.30
C LYS A 22 37.79 67.91 -53.22
N GLU A 23 36.77 67.06 -53.06
CA GLU A 23 35.80 67.07 -51.99
C GLU A 23 36.43 67.41 -50.64
N ARG A 24 35.70 68.15 -49.80
CA ARG A 24 36.12 68.50 -48.44
C ARG A 24 36.33 67.22 -47.62
N ALA A 25 37.53 66.66 -47.65
CA ALA A 25 37.92 65.57 -46.76
C ALA A 25 38.08 66.15 -45.35
N TYR A 26 37.07 65.97 -44.51
CA TYR A 26 37.18 66.22 -43.07
C TYR A 26 38.18 65.21 -42.50
N VAL A 27 39.43 65.63 -42.32
CA VAL A 27 40.40 64.86 -41.54
C VAL A 27 40.03 65.03 -40.07
N VAL A 28 39.15 64.17 -39.57
CA VAL A 28 38.89 64.04 -38.13
C VAL A 28 40.21 63.64 -37.49
N ARG A 29 40.81 64.56 -36.74
CA ARG A 29 42.00 64.29 -35.91
C ARG A 29 41.64 63.10 -35.03
N GLN A 30 42.28 61.96 -35.27
CA GLN A 30 41.95 60.71 -34.60
C GLN A 30 42.18 60.89 -33.09
N ASN A 31 41.10 61.14 -32.35
CA ASN A 31 41.15 61.29 -30.91
C ASN A 31 41.54 59.93 -30.32
N LEU A 32 42.78 59.82 -29.84
CA LEU A 32 43.31 58.62 -29.19
C LEU A 32 42.38 58.17 -28.05
N PHE A 33 41.76 59.12 -27.36
CA PHE A 33 40.73 58.88 -26.35
C PHE A 33 39.50 58.14 -26.90
N LEU A 34 39.01 58.49 -28.10
CA LEU A 34 37.86 57.81 -28.73
C LEU A 34 38.21 56.35 -29.09
N LYS A 35 39.45 56.10 -29.55
CA LYS A 35 39.93 54.74 -29.83
C LYS A 35 40.03 53.90 -28.55
N VAL A 36 40.53 54.48 -27.47
CA VAL A 36 40.62 53.82 -26.15
C VAL A 36 39.22 53.54 -25.61
N LEU A 37 38.30 54.50 -25.68
CA LEU A 37 36.90 54.32 -25.27
C LEU A 37 36.22 53.19 -26.08
N LEU A 38 36.39 53.18 -27.41
CA LEU A 38 35.86 52.13 -28.27
C LEU A 38 36.41 50.75 -27.87
N ALA A 39 37.71 50.64 -27.60
CA ALA A 39 38.32 49.39 -27.14
C ALA A 39 37.78 48.91 -25.79
N VAL A 40 37.51 49.83 -24.86
CA VAL A 40 36.86 49.52 -23.56
C VAL A 40 35.42 49.05 -23.77
N VAL A 41 34.64 49.69 -24.64
CA VAL A 41 33.27 49.25 -24.93
C VAL A 41 33.26 47.87 -25.58
N VAL A 42 34.15 47.61 -26.55
CA VAL A 42 34.27 46.30 -27.21
C VAL A 42 34.65 45.20 -26.21
N THR A 43 35.55 45.49 -25.26
CA THR A 43 35.93 44.51 -24.23
C THR A 43 34.79 44.26 -23.24
N ILE A 44 34.04 45.30 -22.81
CA ILE A 44 32.86 45.13 -21.94
C ILE A 44 31.77 44.31 -22.65
N VAL A 45 31.47 44.63 -23.91
CA VAL A 45 30.48 43.88 -24.70
C VAL A 45 30.94 42.44 -24.93
N GLY A 46 32.23 42.22 -25.19
CA GLY A 46 32.81 40.88 -25.30
C GLY A 46 32.66 40.08 -24.01
N LEU A 47 32.98 40.67 -22.86
CA LEU A 47 32.81 40.05 -21.54
C LEU A 47 31.35 39.76 -21.22
N ALA A 48 30.45 40.71 -21.47
CA ALA A 48 29.01 40.52 -21.30
C ALA A 48 28.47 39.40 -22.21
N GLY A 49 28.93 39.35 -23.47
CA GLY A 49 28.58 38.27 -24.41
C GLY A 49 29.07 36.91 -23.91
N THR A 50 30.31 36.82 -23.42
CA THR A 50 30.82 35.56 -22.83
C THR A 50 30.03 35.14 -21.61
N LEU A 51 29.66 36.08 -20.72
CA LEU A 51 28.84 35.79 -19.55
C LEU A 51 27.46 35.26 -19.96
N CYS A 52 26.78 35.93 -20.88
CA CYS A 52 25.48 35.47 -21.41
C CYS A 52 25.56 34.06 -22.04
N CYS A 53 26.61 33.77 -22.81
CA CYS A 53 26.80 32.45 -23.39
C CYS A 53 27.04 31.39 -22.30
N THR A 54 27.84 31.69 -21.28
CA THR A 54 28.07 30.75 -20.17
C THR A 54 26.82 30.51 -19.32
N THR A 55 26.03 31.55 -19.04
CA THR A 55 24.77 31.39 -18.30
C THR A 55 23.76 30.60 -19.11
N TYR A 56 23.68 30.82 -20.43
CA TYR A 56 22.80 30.06 -21.31
C TYR A 56 23.21 28.59 -21.39
N ALA A 57 24.51 28.30 -21.54
CA ALA A 57 25.02 26.93 -21.54
C ALA A 57 24.69 26.19 -20.23
N ILE A 58 24.87 26.84 -19.08
CA ILE A 58 24.49 26.28 -17.78
C ILE A 58 22.97 26.05 -17.68
N HIS A 59 22.13 26.95 -18.22
CA HIS A 59 20.68 26.76 -18.22
C HIS A 59 20.26 25.57 -19.10
N VAL A 60 20.87 25.40 -20.27
CA VAL A 60 20.60 24.26 -21.15
C VAL A 60 21.04 22.95 -20.49
N GLU A 61 22.25 22.92 -19.92
CA GLU A 61 22.76 21.72 -19.23
C GLU A 61 21.90 21.36 -18.02
N ARG A 62 21.45 22.34 -17.23
CA ARG A 62 20.50 22.11 -16.14
C ARG A 62 19.18 21.54 -16.65
N ARG A 63 18.59 22.15 -17.68
CA ARG A 63 17.32 21.69 -18.25
C ARG A 63 17.43 20.26 -18.79
N ASP A 64 18.50 19.95 -19.52
CA ASP A 64 18.73 18.60 -20.03
C ASP A 64 18.94 17.59 -18.88
N SER A 65 19.64 17.99 -17.82
CA SER A 65 19.83 17.13 -16.62
C SER A 65 18.53 16.90 -15.85
N LEU A 66 17.67 17.91 -15.74
CA LEU A 66 16.37 17.83 -15.07
C LEU A 66 15.39 16.98 -15.88
N GLN A 67 15.40 17.15 -17.21
CA GLN A 67 14.59 16.32 -18.09
C GLN A 67 15.04 14.86 -18.04
N GLY A 68 16.35 14.59 -18.05
CA GLY A 68 16.88 13.24 -17.86
C GLY A 68 16.52 12.63 -16.50
N ALA A 69 16.54 13.43 -15.43
CA ALA A 69 16.11 12.98 -14.10
C ALA A 69 14.60 12.70 -14.05
N ARG A 70 13.78 13.51 -14.72
CA ARG A 70 12.33 13.30 -14.84
C ARG A 70 12.00 12.03 -15.62
N ASP A 71 12.61 11.82 -16.78
CA ASP A 71 12.41 10.63 -17.61
C ASP A 71 12.85 9.36 -16.84
N HIS A 72 13.97 9.44 -16.12
CA HIS A 72 14.44 8.34 -15.28
C HIS A 72 13.47 8.03 -14.14
N ARG A 73 12.95 9.06 -13.47
CA ARG A 73 11.98 8.91 -12.38
C ARG A 73 10.67 8.31 -12.87
N GLU A 74 10.21 8.69 -14.06
CA GLU A 74 9.02 8.10 -14.68
C GLU A 74 9.23 6.59 -14.97
N GLU A 75 10.42 6.21 -15.46
CA GLU A 75 10.77 4.80 -15.66
C GLU A 75 10.85 4.02 -14.34
N GLU A 76 11.46 4.59 -13.30
CA GLU A 76 11.54 3.96 -11.97
C GLU A 76 10.15 3.78 -11.36
N HIS A 77 9.33 4.84 -11.36
CA HIS A 77 7.97 4.82 -10.82
C HIS A 77 7.09 3.80 -11.53
N THR A 78 7.12 3.75 -12.87
CA THR A 78 6.35 2.75 -13.64
C THR A 78 6.81 1.32 -13.34
N SER A 79 8.11 1.11 -13.08
CA SER A 79 8.64 -0.19 -12.67
C SER A 79 8.16 -0.60 -11.27
N HIS A 80 8.17 0.30 -10.29
CA HIS A 80 7.65 0.05 -8.95
C HIS A 80 6.15 -0.25 -9.00
N MET A 81 5.37 0.52 -9.75
CA MET A 81 3.92 0.28 -9.89
C MET A 81 3.61 -1.08 -10.53
N HIS A 82 4.42 -1.52 -11.50
CA HIS A 82 4.28 -2.85 -12.07
C HIS A 82 4.58 -3.95 -11.04
N LEU A 83 5.63 -3.80 -10.22
CA LEU A 83 5.96 -4.73 -9.15
C LEU A 83 4.86 -4.79 -8.08
N VAL A 84 4.35 -3.64 -7.66
CA VAL A 84 3.23 -3.55 -6.72
C VAL A 84 2.00 -4.25 -7.27
N ARG A 85 1.60 -3.99 -8.53
CA ARG A 85 0.45 -4.66 -9.17
C ARG A 85 0.64 -6.18 -9.26
N LEU A 86 1.84 -6.66 -9.56
CA LEU A 86 2.09 -8.10 -9.58
C LEU A 86 2.03 -8.70 -8.16
N GLY A 87 2.54 -7.96 -7.17
CA GLY A 87 2.43 -8.30 -5.75
C GLY A 87 0.98 -8.36 -5.28
N THR A 88 0.13 -7.41 -5.66
CA THR A 88 -1.28 -7.37 -5.27
C THR A 88 -2.03 -8.58 -5.83
N LEU A 89 -1.79 -8.94 -7.09
CA LEU A 89 -2.38 -10.14 -7.73
C LEU A 89 -1.92 -11.44 -7.04
N LEU A 90 -0.64 -11.52 -6.67
CA LEU A 90 -0.11 -12.69 -5.96
C LEU A 90 -0.68 -12.78 -4.54
N GLN A 91 -0.81 -11.65 -3.84
CA GLN A 91 -1.45 -11.58 -2.54
C GLN A 91 -2.92 -12.03 -2.62
N GLN A 92 -3.67 -11.62 -3.65
CA GLN A 92 -5.05 -12.06 -3.87
C GLN A 92 -5.13 -13.59 -4.05
N ARG A 93 -4.29 -14.16 -4.91
CA ARG A 93 -4.18 -15.62 -5.08
C ARG A 93 -3.90 -16.35 -3.78
N LEU A 94 -2.97 -15.84 -2.97
CA LEU A 94 -2.61 -16.44 -1.69
C LEU A 94 -3.73 -16.29 -0.64
N LYS A 95 -4.53 -15.22 -0.71
CA LYS A 95 -5.73 -15.08 0.12
C LYS A 95 -6.75 -16.16 -0.24
N ASP A 96 -6.97 -16.40 -1.52
CA ASP A 96 -7.88 -17.45 -1.98
C ASP A 96 -7.41 -18.82 -1.49
N GLU A 97 -6.11 -19.12 -1.56
CA GLU A 97 -5.56 -20.38 -1.02
C GLU A 97 -5.73 -20.51 0.50
N VAL A 98 -5.51 -19.44 1.27
CA VAL A 98 -5.76 -19.43 2.71
C VAL A 98 -7.25 -19.56 3.03
N HIS A 99 -8.12 -18.98 2.20
CA HIS A 99 -9.57 -19.11 2.33
C HIS A 99 -10.02 -20.54 2.05
N ASP A 100 -9.55 -21.13 0.95
CA ASP A 100 -9.81 -22.54 0.58
C ASP A 100 -9.38 -23.48 1.70
N MET A 101 -8.22 -23.24 2.31
CA MET A 101 -7.78 -23.98 3.50
C MET A 101 -8.80 -23.90 4.65
N LYS A 102 -9.30 -22.70 4.97
CA LYS A 102 -10.31 -22.51 6.03
C LYS A 102 -11.62 -23.23 5.69
N VAL A 103 -12.09 -23.09 4.46
CA VAL A 103 -13.33 -23.73 3.97
C VAL A 103 -13.20 -25.25 4.02
N LEU A 104 -12.08 -25.81 3.58
CA LEU A 104 -11.82 -27.25 3.65
C LEU A 104 -11.68 -27.75 5.10
N THR A 105 -11.17 -26.92 6.02
CA THR A 105 -11.20 -27.22 7.46
C THR A 105 -12.62 -27.46 7.94
N GLN A 106 -13.54 -26.58 7.53
CA GLN A 106 -14.94 -26.66 7.91
C GLN A 106 -15.61 -27.88 7.27
N TYR A 107 -15.35 -28.17 6.00
CA TYR A 107 -15.86 -29.37 5.34
C TYR A 107 -15.35 -30.66 5.98
N ARG A 108 -14.07 -30.71 6.39
CA ARG A 108 -13.52 -31.85 7.13
C ARG A 108 -14.29 -32.07 8.43
N ALA A 109 -14.47 -31.01 9.23
CA ALA A 109 -15.23 -31.09 10.48
C ALA A 109 -16.68 -31.55 10.24
N TRP A 110 -17.31 -31.06 9.18
CA TRP A 110 -18.66 -31.46 8.79
C TRP A 110 -18.73 -32.94 8.36
N LEU A 111 -17.78 -33.42 7.56
CA LEU A 111 -17.72 -34.83 7.13
C LEU A 111 -17.55 -35.77 8.33
N LEU A 112 -16.64 -35.46 9.25
CA LEU A 112 -16.43 -36.26 10.46
C LEU A 112 -17.72 -36.35 11.30
N ARG A 113 -18.45 -35.24 11.42
CA ARG A 113 -19.77 -35.24 12.08
C ARG A 113 -20.78 -36.14 11.37
N VAL A 114 -20.92 -36.03 10.04
CA VAL A 114 -21.88 -36.85 9.29
C VAL A 114 -21.57 -38.34 9.46
N VAL A 115 -20.28 -38.70 9.51
CA VAL A 115 -19.85 -40.07 9.80
C VAL A 115 -20.23 -40.48 11.22
N GLY A 116 -19.99 -39.63 12.23
CA GLY A 116 -20.40 -39.88 13.62
C GLY A 116 -21.91 -40.02 13.80
N ASP A 117 -22.71 -39.16 13.15
CA ASP A 117 -24.17 -39.22 13.16
C ASP A 117 -24.68 -40.51 12.51
N TYR A 118 -24.08 -40.91 11.38
CA TYR A 118 -24.40 -42.16 10.70
C TYR A 118 -24.11 -43.36 11.60
N GLN A 119 -22.94 -43.41 12.25
CA GLN A 119 -22.59 -44.49 13.18
C GLN A 119 -23.59 -44.57 14.35
N THR A 120 -23.97 -43.43 14.92
CA THR A 120 -24.92 -43.35 16.02
C THR A 120 -26.30 -43.84 15.59
N GLN A 121 -26.76 -43.47 14.40
CA GLN A 121 -28.04 -43.90 13.84
C GLN A 121 -28.05 -45.41 13.58
N VAL A 122 -26.99 -45.94 12.97
CA VAL A 122 -26.84 -47.38 12.70
C VAL A 122 -26.80 -48.17 14.01
N GLN A 123 -26.12 -47.68 15.03
CA GLN A 123 -26.11 -48.32 16.34
C GLN A 123 -27.51 -48.34 16.98
N GLY A 124 -28.27 -47.23 16.89
CA GLY A 124 -29.65 -47.16 17.35
C GLY A 124 -30.59 -48.14 16.63
N GLU A 125 -30.46 -48.28 15.30
CA GLU A 125 -31.20 -49.25 14.48
C GLU A 125 -30.90 -50.70 14.88
N VAL A 126 -29.64 -51.04 15.15
CA VAL A 126 -29.23 -52.38 15.60
C VAL A 126 -29.82 -52.69 16.98
N GLU A 127 -29.82 -51.72 17.89
CA GLU A 127 -30.40 -51.85 19.23
C GLU A 127 -31.92 -52.02 19.19
N ALA A 128 -32.60 -51.34 18.26
CA ALA A 128 -34.07 -51.41 18.11
C ALA A 128 -34.57 -52.68 17.41
N ASN A 129 -33.86 -53.17 16.39
CA ASN A 129 -34.36 -54.23 15.51
C ASN A 129 -33.84 -55.64 15.87
N CYS A 130 -32.76 -55.77 16.64
CA CYS A 130 -32.23 -57.08 17.04
C CYS A 130 -32.80 -57.53 18.41
N THR A 131 -33.74 -58.48 18.42
CA THR A 131 -34.40 -58.97 19.66
C THR A 131 -33.69 -60.16 20.33
N GLY A 132 -32.75 -60.82 19.65
CA GLY A 132 -31.99 -61.94 20.19
C GLY A 132 -30.62 -61.52 20.71
N ALA A 133 -30.35 -61.68 22.01
CA ALA A 133 -29.11 -61.26 22.67
C ALA A 133 -27.83 -61.75 21.97
N GLN A 134 -27.84 -62.96 21.40
CA GLN A 134 -26.68 -63.55 20.73
C GLN A 134 -26.49 -63.02 19.29
N GLN A 135 -27.57 -62.67 18.61
CA GLN A 135 -27.57 -62.12 17.26
C GLN A 135 -27.23 -60.62 17.29
N GLN A 136 -27.67 -59.93 18.34
CA GLN A 136 -27.35 -58.53 18.63
C GLN A 136 -25.85 -58.34 18.91
N VAL A 137 -25.22 -59.25 19.66
CA VAL A 137 -23.75 -59.19 19.90
C VAL A 137 -22.97 -59.39 18.60
N LEU A 138 -23.34 -60.38 17.78
CA LEU A 138 -22.59 -60.73 16.58
C LEU A 138 -22.74 -59.67 15.47
N VAL A 139 -23.95 -59.12 15.30
CA VAL A 139 -24.21 -58.01 14.38
C VAL A 139 -23.51 -56.75 14.87
N LYS A 140 -23.53 -56.46 16.18
CA LYS A 140 -22.85 -55.30 16.77
C LYS A 140 -21.33 -55.38 16.62
N GLU A 141 -20.71 -56.53 16.85
CA GLU A 141 -19.27 -56.73 16.64
C GLU A 141 -18.88 -56.54 15.16
N GLN A 142 -19.63 -57.14 14.22
CA GLN A 142 -19.37 -56.96 12.79
C GLN A 142 -19.53 -55.51 12.33
N LEU A 143 -20.56 -54.82 12.81
CA LEU A 143 -20.81 -53.42 12.49
C LEU A 143 -19.78 -52.48 13.13
N GLN A 144 -19.37 -52.72 14.37
CA GLN A 144 -18.26 -51.99 14.97
C GLN A 144 -16.96 -52.20 14.21
N GLN A 145 -16.69 -53.42 13.75
CA GLN A 145 -15.47 -53.71 13.00
C GLN A 145 -15.48 -53.08 11.60
N MET A 146 -16.62 -53.09 10.90
CA MET A 146 -16.78 -52.35 9.63
C MET A 146 -16.74 -50.84 9.84
N GLY A 147 -17.35 -50.32 10.90
CA GLY A 147 -17.29 -48.90 11.27
C GLY A 147 -15.85 -48.46 11.52
N LEU A 148 -15.09 -49.20 12.32
CA LEU A 148 -13.66 -48.96 12.55
C LEU A 148 -12.83 -48.98 11.27
N GLN A 149 -13.10 -49.92 10.35
CA GLN A 149 -12.40 -49.96 9.07
C GLN A 149 -12.75 -48.79 8.16
N PHE A 150 -14.02 -48.39 8.15
CA PHE A 150 -14.49 -47.23 7.41
C PHE A 150 -13.88 -45.95 7.97
N ASP A 151 -13.89 -45.76 9.29
CA ASP A 151 -13.26 -44.61 9.95
C ASP A 151 -11.77 -44.54 9.65
N GLN A 152 -11.04 -45.66 9.77
CA GLN A 152 -9.62 -45.71 9.43
C GLN A 152 -9.36 -45.34 7.97
N HIS A 153 -10.27 -45.71 7.06
CA HIS A 153 -10.12 -45.39 5.65
C HIS A 153 -10.44 -43.93 5.34
N VAL A 154 -11.50 -43.40 5.93
CA VAL A 154 -11.89 -41.98 5.82
C VAL A 154 -10.81 -41.09 6.44
N ASP A 155 -10.32 -41.43 7.63
CA ASP A 155 -9.26 -40.71 8.32
C ASP A 155 -7.94 -40.75 7.54
N PHE A 156 -7.57 -41.90 6.95
CA PHE A 156 -6.41 -41.99 6.07
C PHE A 156 -6.52 -41.08 4.83
N LEU A 157 -7.69 -41.07 4.17
CA LEU A 157 -7.93 -40.24 2.99
C LEU A 157 -7.96 -38.75 3.35
N LEU A 158 -8.64 -38.39 4.43
CA LEU A 158 -8.72 -37.03 4.93
C LEU A 158 -7.34 -36.55 5.35
N LYS A 159 -6.62 -37.29 6.19
CA LYS A 159 -5.30 -36.91 6.68
C LYS A 159 -4.31 -36.65 5.54
N ARG A 160 -4.30 -37.49 4.51
CA ARG A 160 -3.41 -37.28 3.37
C ARG A 160 -3.75 -36.01 2.58
N LEU A 161 -5.02 -35.75 2.31
CA LEU A 161 -5.45 -34.51 1.64
C LEU A 161 -5.26 -33.29 2.52
N TRP A 162 -5.42 -33.47 3.83
CA TRP A 162 -5.41 -32.42 4.84
C TRP A 162 -4.00 -31.94 5.18
N ASP A 163 -3.07 -32.87 5.40
CA ASP A 163 -1.68 -32.55 5.75
C ASP A 163 -1.04 -31.71 4.62
N ASP A 164 -1.22 -32.15 3.36
CA ASP A 164 -0.72 -31.43 2.18
C ASP A 164 -1.34 -30.01 2.09
N LEU A 165 -2.65 -29.90 2.29
CA LEU A 165 -3.38 -28.62 2.21
C LEU A 165 -3.04 -27.65 3.35
N VAL A 166 -2.85 -28.15 4.58
CA VAL A 166 -2.44 -27.35 5.73
C VAL A 166 -1.00 -26.87 5.56
N GLU A 167 -0.12 -27.70 5.00
CA GLU A 167 1.25 -27.30 4.67
C GLU A 167 1.24 -26.20 3.60
N GLU A 168 0.48 -26.38 2.52
CA GLU A 168 0.29 -25.37 1.48
C GLU A 168 -0.32 -24.08 2.02
N GLY A 169 -1.39 -24.15 2.82
CA GLY A 169 -2.03 -22.97 3.41
C GLY A 169 -1.13 -22.21 4.39
N LYS A 170 -0.31 -22.91 5.19
CA LYS A 170 0.71 -22.27 6.03
C LYS A 170 1.81 -21.63 5.20
N ALA A 171 2.25 -22.28 4.13
CA ALA A 171 3.22 -21.72 3.20
C ALA A 171 2.65 -20.46 2.52
N ALA A 172 1.39 -20.52 2.08
CA ALA A 172 0.69 -19.41 1.46
C ALA A 172 0.52 -18.23 2.43
N GLN A 173 0.18 -18.49 3.70
CA GLN A 173 0.10 -17.46 4.74
C GLN A 173 1.46 -16.78 4.98
N ASN A 174 2.54 -17.56 5.04
CA ASN A 174 3.90 -17.01 5.19
C ASN A 174 4.32 -16.20 3.95
N GLN A 175 4.00 -16.69 2.75
CA GLN A 175 4.27 -15.98 1.50
C GLN A 175 3.48 -14.67 1.43
N LEU A 176 2.21 -14.69 1.85
CA LEU A 176 1.35 -13.51 1.89
C LEU A 176 1.98 -12.42 2.77
N HIS A 177 2.46 -12.76 3.96
CA HIS A 177 3.17 -11.81 4.82
C HIS A 177 4.43 -11.26 4.15
N ASN A 178 5.25 -12.12 3.53
CA ASN A 178 6.47 -11.70 2.84
C ASN A 178 6.18 -10.78 1.64
N ILE A 179 5.13 -11.07 0.88
CA ILE A 179 4.73 -10.27 -0.29
C ILE A 179 4.17 -8.93 0.14
N THR A 180 3.33 -8.90 1.17
CA THR A 180 2.85 -7.64 1.74
C THR A 180 4.02 -6.77 2.22
N ALA A 181 4.98 -7.35 2.93
CA ALA A 181 6.19 -6.63 3.35
C ALA A 181 7.01 -6.13 2.16
N ALA A 182 7.16 -6.93 1.10
CA ALA A 182 7.85 -6.53 -0.12
C ALA A 182 7.13 -5.36 -0.82
N ILE A 183 5.80 -5.43 -0.97
CA ILE A 183 4.98 -4.35 -1.55
C ILE A 183 5.15 -3.07 -0.73
N MET A 184 5.02 -3.14 0.58
CA MET A 184 5.20 -1.98 1.47
C MET A 184 6.60 -1.38 1.38
N SER A 185 7.64 -2.22 1.28
CA SER A 185 9.02 -1.77 1.09
C SER A 185 9.23 -1.06 -0.24
N GLU A 186 8.72 -1.63 -1.35
CA GLU A 186 8.80 -1.03 -2.69
C GLU A 186 8.08 0.33 -2.74
N LEU A 187 6.89 0.40 -2.14
CA LEU A 187 6.12 1.65 -2.05
C LEU A 187 6.83 2.72 -1.23
N ARG A 188 7.49 2.31 -0.15
CA ARG A 188 8.28 3.23 0.66
C ARG A 188 9.49 3.74 -0.11
N GLN A 189 10.16 2.87 -0.85
CA GLN A 189 11.27 3.25 -1.71
C GLN A 189 10.82 4.26 -2.76
N ASP A 190 9.70 3.99 -3.45
CA ASP A 190 9.10 4.91 -4.41
C ASP A 190 8.74 6.27 -3.78
N ALA A 191 8.19 6.27 -2.56
CA ALA A 191 7.89 7.49 -1.82
C ALA A 191 9.16 8.27 -1.39
N THR A 192 10.24 7.58 -1.04
CA THR A 192 11.51 8.24 -0.73
C THR A 192 12.16 8.84 -1.97
N GLU A 193 12.17 8.12 -3.08
CA GLU A 193 12.69 8.59 -4.37
C GLU A 193 11.89 9.79 -4.89
N ALA A 194 10.56 9.78 -4.70
CA ALA A 194 9.71 10.94 -4.99
C ALA A 194 10.14 12.18 -4.19
N SER A 195 10.35 12.03 -2.88
CA SER A 195 10.78 13.15 -2.02
C SER A 195 12.18 13.66 -2.35
N GLU A 196 13.11 12.77 -2.71
CA GLU A 196 14.46 13.14 -3.16
C GLU A 196 14.42 13.89 -4.50
N PHE A 197 13.54 13.46 -5.41
CA PHE A 197 13.32 14.14 -6.68
C PHE A 197 12.71 15.53 -6.51
N GLU A 198 11.71 15.68 -5.62
CA GLU A 198 11.15 16.99 -5.27
C GLU A 198 12.19 17.93 -4.66
N GLU A 199 13.06 17.41 -3.79
CA GLU A 199 14.17 18.20 -3.23
C GLU A 199 15.14 18.64 -4.34
N LEU A 200 15.45 17.77 -5.30
CA LEU A 200 16.29 18.09 -6.45
C LEU A 200 15.67 19.17 -7.34
N LEU A 201 14.36 19.13 -7.60
CA LEU A 201 13.65 20.18 -8.33
C LEU A 201 13.76 21.53 -7.60
N ARG A 202 13.51 21.52 -6.29
CA ARG A 202 13.58 22.71 -5.43
C ARG A 202 15.00 23.31 -5.40
N GLU A 203 16.03 22.48 -5.32
CA GLU A 203 17.44 22.93 -5.35
C GLU A 203 17.81 23.58 -6.69
N ASN A 204 17.21 23.13 -7.78
CA ASN A 204 17.43 23.69 -9.11
C ASN A 204 16.61 24.96 -9.40
N GLY A 205 15.74 25.36 -8.46
CA GLY A 205 14.91 26.55 -8.57
C GLY A 205 13.71 26.37 -9.51
N GLU A 206 13.34 25.13 -9.81
CA GLU A 206 12.02 24.83 -10.37
C GLU A 206 11.04 24.73 -9.20
N GLU A 207 9.96 25.51 -9.25
CA GLU A 207 8.82 25.26 -8.38
C GLU A 207 8.25 23.90 -8.80
N VAL A 208 8.01 23.04 -7.82
CA VAL A 208 7.21 21.84 -8.02
C VAL A 208 5.83 22.35 -8.43
N GLU A 209 5.56 22.39 -9.74
CA GLU A 209 4.18 22.53 -10.20
C GLU A 209 3.45 21.34 -9.61
N GLU A 210 2.63 21.60 -8.59
CA GLU A 210 1.64 20.64 -8.13
C GLU A 210 0.95 20.12 -9.40
N PRO A 211 0.96 18.80 -9.64
CA PRO A 211 0.46 18.26 -10.90
C PRO A 211 -0.94 18.83 -11.12
N GLU A 212 -1.13 19.56 -12.24
CA GLU A 212 -2.46 20.05 -12.62
C GLU A 212 -3.43 18.87 -12.52
N GLU A 213 -4.44 19.02 -11.65
CA GLU A 213 -5.52 18.08 -11.43
C GLU A 213 -6.16 17.72 -12.79
N GLY A 214 -5.64 16.73 -13.52
CA GLY A 214 -6.26 16.33 -14.77
C GLY A 214 -5.49 15.48 -15.77
N GLU A 215 -4.16 15.48 -15.84
CA GLU A 215 -3.47 14.83 -16.99
C GLU A 215 -2.25 13.95 -16.68
N GLY A 216 -1.94 13.68 -15.40
CA GLY A 216 -1.04 12.57 -15.02
C GLY A 216 -1.87 11.42 -14.50
N ASP A 217 -1.80 10.26 -15.15
CA ASP A 217 -2.45 9.00 -14.76
C ASP A 217 -2.59 8.89 -13.23
N GLU A 218 -3.83 8.90 -12.74
CA GLU A 218 -4.26 8.34 -11.45
C GLU A 218 -3.27 8.58 -10.29
N HIS A 219 -3.53 9.62 -9.46
CA HIS A 219 -2.98 9.76 -8.11
C HIS A 219 -2.44 8.42 -7.59
N SER A 220 -1.11 8.32 -7.37
CA SER A 220 -0.43 7.04 -7.11
C SER A 220 -1.36 6.11 -6.34
N SER A 221 -1.60 4.89 -6.85
CA SER A 221 -2.66 4.02 -6.30
C SER A 221 -2.61 3.92 -4.76
N MET A 222 -1.42 4.11 -4.20
CA MET A 222 -1.12 4.24 -2.78
C MET A 222 -1.57 5.55 -2.11
N GLY A 223 -1.37 6.72 -2.71
CA GLY A 223 -1.96 7.97 -2.21
C GLY A 223 -3.49 7.88 -2.17
N THR A 224 -4.09 7.30 -3.21
CA THR A 224 -5.53 7.01 -3.24
C THR A 224 -5.94 6.01 -2.15
N ALA A 225 -5.16 4.94 -1.95
CA ALA A 225 -5.42 3.94 -0.90
C ALA A 225 -5.25 4.48 0.53
N LEU A 226 -4.22 5.32 0.76
CA LEU A 226 -4.03 6.00 2.04
C LEU A 226 -5.15 7.00 2.30
N MET A 227 -5.65 7.69 1.27
CA MET A 227 -6.82 8.56 1.38
C MET A 227 -8.09 7.76 1.68
N ALA A 228 -8.31 6.63 1.02
CA ALA A 228 -9.42 5.72 1.34
C ALA A 228 -9.32 5.19 2.78
N PHE A 229 -8.11 4.84 3.22
CA PHE A 229 -7.85 4.45 4.60
C PHE A 229 -8.10 5.61 5.58
N HIS A 230 -7.70 6.83 5.23
CA HIS A 230 -7.97 8.03 6.01
C HIS A 230 -9.47 8.28 6.18
N VAL A 231 -10.26 8.19 5.10
CA VAL A 231 -11.72 8.27 5.13
C VAL A 231 -12.31 7.17 6.01
N THR A 232 -11.82 5.94 5.87
CA THR A 232 -12.25 4.80 6.68
C THR A 232 -11.98 5.03 8.16
N LEU A 233 -10.78 5.47 8.55
CA LEU A 233 -10.42 5.81 9.94
C LEU A 233 -11.30 6.92 10.52
N ARG A 234 -11.71 7.90 9.72
CA ARG A 234 -12.64 8.96 10.15
C ARG A 234 -14.03 8.42 10.47
N SER A 235 -14.45 7.33 9.85
CA SER A 235 -15.73 6.67 10.19
C SER A 235 -15.72 6.16 11.63
N ASN A 236 -16.85 6.28 12.32
CA ASN A 236 -17.00 5.73 13.68
C ASN A 236 -17.05 4.18 13.67
N GLU A 237 -17.21 3.56 12.51
CA GLU A 237 -17.29 2.10 12.34
C GLU A 237 -15.92 1.43 12.21
N SER A 238 -14.85 2.23 12.07
CA SER A 238 -13.46 1.76 11.97
C SER A 238 -12.89 1.21 13.28
N VAL A 239 -13.54 1.48 14.41
CA VAL A 239 -13.04 1.13 15.75
C VAL A 239 -14.14 0.61 16.64
N VAL A 240 -13.77 -0.33 17.50
CA VAL A 240 -14.67 -0.94 18.48
C VAL A 240 -14.15 -0.62 19.87
N HIS A 241 -14.97 0.10 20.65
CA HIS A 241 -14.63 0.47 22.02
C HIS A 241 -14.84 -0.70 22.96
N VAL A 242 -13.77 -1.42 23.28
CA VAL A 242 -13.75 -2.49 24.29
C VAL A 242 -12.57 -2.32 25.24
N SER A 243 -12.66 -2.93 26.42
CA SER A 243 -11.56 -2.89 27.39
C SER A 243 -10.36 -3.71 26.91
N ASN A 244 -9.14 -3.33 27.29
CA ASN A 244 -7.94 -4.13 27.00
C ASN A 244 -8.06 -5.58 27.51
N ALA A 245 -8.78 -5.81 28.61
CA ALA A 245 -9.06 -7.15 29.11
C ALA A 245 -9.93 -7.97 28.13
N THR A 246 -10.92 -7.33 27.50
CA THR A 246 -11.76 -7.93 26.46
C THR A 246 -10.95 -8.26 25.22
N ILE A 247 -10.04 -7.37 24.79
CA ILE A 247 -9.14 -7.62 23.64
C ILE A 247 -8.26 -8.86 23.90
N VAL A 248 -7.70 -8.97 25.11
CA VAL A 248 -6.92 -10.15 25.51
C VAL A 248 -7.79 -11.42 25.55
N GLU A 249 -9.01 -11.35 26.07
CA GLU A 249 -9.97 -12.47 26.09
C GLU A 249 -10.30 -12.93 24.66
N TRP A 250 -10.52 -12.00 23.73
CA TRP A 250 -10.77 -12.29 22.32
C TRP A 250 -9.54 -12.89 21.62
N GLN A 251 -8.34 -12.35 21.84
CA GLN A 251 -7.11 -12.89 21.27
C GLN A 251 -6.86 -14.33 21.76
N GLN A 252 -7.02 -14.57 23.07
CA GLN A 252 -6.88 -15.91 23.62
C GLN A 252 -7.90 -16.88 23.02
N LYS A 253 -9.14 -16.41 22.80
CA LYS A 253 -10.18 -17.23 22.17
C LYS A 253 -9.85 -17.52 20.72
N TYR A 254 -9.43 -16.53 19.95
CA TYR A 254 -8.98 -16.67 18.57
C TYR A 254 -7.84 -17.70 18.48
N ASP A 255 -6.77 -17.53 19.28
CA ASP A 255 -5.63 -18.45 19.27
C ASP A 255 -6.02 -19.87 19.68
N ALA A 256 -6.95 -20.02 20.64
CA ALA A 256 -7.46 -21.31 21.07
C ALA A 256 -8.31 -21.99 19.98
N THR A 257 -9.16 -21.23 19.29
CA THR A 257 -9.95 -21.73 18.16
C THR A 257 -9.05 -22.13 17.01
N MET A 258 -8.06 -21.30 16.64
CA MET A 258 -7.07 -21.63 15.60
C MET A 258 -6.28 -22.89 15.96
N ARG A 259 -5.88 -23.05 17.23
CA ARG A 259 -5.23 -24.27 17.70
C ARG A 259 -6.14 -25.49 17.62
N ALA A 260 -7.40 -25.38 18.04
CA ALA A 260 -8.36 -26.48 17.98
C ALA A 260 -8.66 -26.89 16.53
N LEU A 261 -8.77 -25.93 15.61
CA LEU A 261 -8.91 -26.18 14.17
C LEU A 261 -7.69 -26.88 13.56
N SER A 262 -6.50 -26.67 14.15
CA SER A 262 -5.25 -27.29 13.70
C SER A 262 -4.91 -28.62 14.38
N ASP A 263 -5.65 -29.01 15.42
CA ASP A 263 -5.37 -30.20 16.21
C ASP A 263 -6.13 -31.40 15.65
N ASP A 264 -5.42 -32.30 14.97
CA ASP A 264 -6.01 -33.47 14.32
C ASP A 264 -6.57 -34.51 15.28
N GLU A 265 -6.21 -34.47 16.57
CA GLU A 265 -6.72 -35.40 17.60
C GLU A 265 -8.05 -34.91 18.23
N GLN A 266 -8.43 -33.65 18.02
CA GLN A 266 -9.69 -33.10 18.50
C GLN A 266 -10.65 -32.89 17.33
N GLU A 267 -11.77 -33.61 17.33
CA GLU A 267 -12.95 -33.14 16.59
C GLU A 267 -13.35 -31.79 17.17
N ALA A 268 -12.92 -30.71 16.51
CA ALA A 268 -13.31 -29.37 16.89
C ALA A 268 -14.83 -29.24 16.73
N ASP A 269 -15.54 -29.27 17.84
CA ASP A 269 -16.98 -29.01 17.89
C ASP A 269 -17.23 -27.55 17.48
N MET A 270 -17.41 -27.35 16.17
CA MET A 270 -17.59 -26.04 15.54
C MET A 270 -18.83 -25.31 16.07
N GLU A 271 -19.92 -26.03 16.35
CA GLU A 271 -21.11 -25.43 16.95
C GLU A 271 -20.80 -24.88 18.34
N ARG A 272 -20.07 -25.64 19.15
CA ARG A 272 -19.65 -25.18 20.48
C ARG A 272 -18.64 -24.05 20.40
N LEU A 273 -17.70 -24.07 19.45
CA LEU A 273 -16.74 -22.99 19.25
C LEU A 273 -17.46 -21.71 18.80
N ASN A 274 -18.36 -21.79 17.83
CA ASN A 274 -19.16 -20.67 17.35
C ASN A 274 -20.09 -20.14 18.45
N ALA A 275 -20.75 -21.02 19.21
CA ALA A 275 -21.58 -20.62 20.35
C ALA A 275 -20.76 -19.91 21.45
N GLN A 276 -19.52 -20.36 21.69
CA GLN A 276 -18.62 -19.69 22.64
C GLN A 276 -18.16 -18.32 22.11
N ILE A 277 -17.85 -18.20 20.82
CA ILE A 277 -17.51 -16.93 20.19
C ILE A 277 -18.72 -15.99 20.28
N GLN A 278 -19.91 -16.43 19.89
CA GLN A 278 -21.11 -15.63 19.94
C GLN A 278 -21.47 -15.19 21.37
N ALA A 279 -21.30 -16.06 22.37
CA ALA A 279 -21.48 -15.70 23.77
C ALA A 279 -20.49 -14.62 24.23
N LEU A 280 -19.23 -14.68 23.78
CA LEU A 280 -18.21 -13.66 24.07
C LEU A 280 -18.54 -12.32 23.41
N LEU A 281 -18.99 -12.34 22.16
CA LEU A 281 -19.39 -11.13 21.42
C LEU A 281 -20.63 -10.48 22.05
N ASN A 282 -21.66 -11.27 22.36
CA ASN A 282 -22.87 -10.79 23.04
C ASN A 282 -22.56 -10.17 24.41
N LYS A 283 -21.61 -10.75 25.17
CA LYS A 283 -21.15 -10.21 26.46
C LYS A 283 -20.45 -8.85 26.31
N ALA A 284 -19.75 -8.63 25.19
CA ALA A 284 -19.05 -7.38 24.92
C ALA A 284 -19.97 -6.27 24.39
N GLY A 285 -21.20 -6.60 23.99
CA GLY A 285 -22.17 -5.63 23.48
C GLY A 285 -21.86 -5.09 22.08
N VAL A 286 -21.07 -5.84 21.29
CA VAL A 286 -20.83 -5.55 19.87
C VAL A 286 -22.05 -5.93 19.01
N PRO A 287 -22.14 -5.43 17.76
CA PRO A 287 -23.18 -5.83 16.84
C PRO A 287 -23.27 -7.36 16.69
N VAL A 288 -24.48 -7.85 16.39
CA VAL A 288 -24.69 -9.29 16.21
C VAL A 288 -24.05 -9.72 14.89
N TYR A 289 -23.40 -10.88 14.91
CA TYR A 289 -22.87 -11.52 13.71
C TYR A 289 -23.92 -11.58 12.60
N ASN A 290 -23.51 -11.22 11.38
CA ASN A 290 -24.31 -11.30 10.19
C ASN A 290 -23.66 -12.24 9.17
N ALA A 291 -24.33 -13.36 8.88
CA ALA A 291 -23.85 -14.37 7.93
C ALA A 291 -23.78 -13.87 6.47
N THR A 292 -24.47 -12.76 6.14
CA THR A 292 -24.36 -12.16 4.80
C THR A 292 -23.13 -11.28 4.63
N GLN A 293 -22.49 -10.89 5.74
CA GLN A 293 -21.32 -9.99 5.73
C GLN A 293 -20.03 -10.72 6.10
N HIS A 294 -20.13 -11.87 6.76
CA HIS A 294 -18.97 -12.58 7.29
C HIS A 294 -19.13 -14.08 7.05
N ALA A 295 -18.09 -14.71 6.50
CA ALA A 295 -18.11 -16.13 6.17
C ALA A 295 -18.22 -17.03 7.42
N SER A 296 -17.80 -16.54 8.59
CA SER A 296 -17.94 -17.26 9.87
C SER A 296 -17.88 -16.33 11.08
N GLU A 297 -18.32 -16.80 12.24
CA GLU A 297 -18.18 -16.08 13.51
C GLU A 297 -16.72 -15.86 13.90
N LEU A 298 -15.81 -16.74 13.47
CA LEU A 298 -14.37 -16.57 13.65
C LEU A 298 -13.82 -15.42 12.81
N ASP A 299 -14.30 -15.27 11.58
CA ASP A 299 -13.96 -14.17 10.69
C ASP A 299 -14.42 -12.83 11.28
N TYR A 300 -15.66 -12.79 11.76
CA TYR A 300 -16.21 -11.62 12.44
C TYR A 300 -15.45 -11.27 13.74
N LEU A 301 -15.08 -12.26 14.55
CA LEU A 301 -14.24 -12.05 15.73
C LEU A 301 -12.88 -11.46 15.35
N THR A 302 -12.31 -11.91 14.23
CA THR A 302 -11.01 -11.44 13.73
C THR A 302 -11.09 -9.96 13.35
N GLU A 303 -12.10 -9.56 12.59
CA GLU A 303 -12.34 -8.16 12.24
C GLU A 303 -12.52 -7.28 13.49
N LEU A 304 -13.39 -7.69 14.42
CA LEU A 304 -13.62 -6.96 15.66
C LEU A 304 -12.35 -6.80 16.49
N LEU A 305 -11.49 -7.82 16.50
CA LEU A 305 -10.22 -7.80 17.21
C LEU A 305 -9.25 -6.77 16.60
N PHE A 306 -9.16 -6.66 15.27
CA PHE A 306 -8.39 -5.61 14.61
C PHE A 306 -8.97 -4.22 14.89
N LYS A 307 -10.29 -4.02 14.73
CA LYS A 307 -10.97 -2.76 15.05
C LYS A 307 -10.79 -2.35 16.52
N ALA A 308 -10.75 -3.31 17.44
CA ALA A 308 -10.53 -3.04 18.85
C ALA A 308 -9.09 -2.64 19.17
N LYS A 309 -8.10 -3.28 18.53
CA LYS A 309 -6.68 -2.93 18.68
C LYS A 309 -6.37 -1.55 18.09
N LEU A 310 -6.96 -1.25 16.92
CA LEU A 310 -6.78 0.02 16.21
C LEU A 310 -7.22 1.22 17.05
N HIS A 311 -8.16 1.04 17.98
CA HIS A 311 -8.66 2.11 18.84
C HIS A 311 -7.55 2.87 19.57
N ALA A 312 -6.50 2.18 20.04
CA ALA A 312 -5.40 2.83 20.76
C ALA A 312 -4.53 3.74 19.87
N TYR A 313 -4.55 3.53 18.55
CA TYR A 313 -3.67 4.19 17.58
C TYR A 313 -4.42 5.09 16.60
N ARG A 314 -5.76 5.12 16.65
CA ARG A 314 -6.59 5.86 15.70
C ARG A 314 -6.26 7.35 15.66
N ASP A 315 -6.20 8.00 16.82
CA ASP A 315 -5.95 9.45 16.86
C ASP A 315 -4.53 9.80 16.39
N GLU A 316 -3.56 8.92 16.66
CA GLU A 316 -2.19 9.04 16.16
C GLU A 316 -2.16 8.94 14.62
N LEU A 317 -2.80 7.92 14.06
CA LEU A 317 -2.86 7.69 12.61
C LEU A 317 -3.61 8.81 11.89
N LEU A 318 -4.74 9.27 12.43
CA LEU A 318 -5.47 10.40 11.88
C LEU A 318 -4.60 11.66 11.84
N GLY A 319 -3.86 11.95 12.92
CA GLY A 319 -2.95 13.10 12.95
C GLY A 319 -1.83 13.02 11.91
N LEU A 320 -1.25 11.83 11.69
CA LEU A 320 -0.23 11.62 10.67
C LEU A 320 -0.78 11.76 9.24
N LEU A 321 -1.99 11.23 9.00
CA LEU A 321 -2.64 11.31 7.70
C LEU A 321 -3.11 12.74 7.39
N GLU A 322 -3.58 13.49 8.39
CA GLU A 322 -3.94 14.91 8.22
C GLU A 322 -2.72 15.77 7.91
N GLN A 323 -1.60 15.59 8.62
CA GLN A 323 -0.36 16.32 8.32
C GLN A 323 0.20 15.98 6.94
N TRP A 324 0.02 14.76 6.46
CA TRP A 324 0.38 14.40 5.09
C TRP A 324 -0.57 15.04 4.06
N ASP A 325 -1.89 15.02 4.30
CA ASP A 325 -2.91 15.65 3.45
C ASP A 325 -2.69 17.17 3.32
N GLU A 326 -2.22 17.82 4.39
CA GLU A 326 -1.86 19.24 4.43
C GLU A 326 -0.48 19.56 3.81
N GLY A 327 0.28 18.54 3.39
CA GLY A 327 1.63 18.68 2.82
C GLY A 327 2.73 18.97 3.85
N GLU A 328 2.44 18.83 5.15
CA GLU A 328 3.43 19.03 6.23
C GLU A 328 4.39 17.85 6.38
N LEU A 329 3.94 16.63 6.02
CA LEU A 329 4.73 15.41 6.09
C LEU A 329 4.82 14.70 4.74
N PRO A 330 5.97 14.07 4.41
CA PRO A 330 6.05 13.22 3.24
C PRO A 330 5.27 11.91 3.46
N MET A 331 4.69 11.37 2.38
CA MET A 331 3.88 10.13 2.39
C MET A 331 4.58 8.92 3.03
N SER A 332 5.91 8.89 2.99
CA SER A 332 6.72 7.81 3.60
C SER A 332 6.55 7.70 5.12
N VAL A 333 6.16 8.78 5.81
CA VAL A 333 5.96 8.79 7.27
C VAL A 333 4.70 8.03 7.70
N PRO A 334 3.49 8.37 7.22
CA PRO A 334 2.29 7.59 7.55
C PRO A 334 2.39 6.14 7.06
N LEU A 335 2.98 5.88 5.88
CA LEU A 335 3.19 4.51 5.37
C LEU A 335 4.02 3.65 6.31
N LYS A 336 5.14 4.17 6.79
CA LYS A 336 5.99 3.47 7.75
C LYS A 336 5.25 3.16 9.06
N ARG A 337 4.36 4.06 9.49
CA ARG A 337 3.58 3.81 10.70
C ARG A 337 2.52 2.72 10.49
N VAL A 338 1.87 2.71 9.33
CA VAL A 338 0.94 1.63 8.95
C VAL A 338 1.66 0.28 8.91
N GLU A 339 2.84 0.20 8.30
CA GLU A 339 3.69 -1.00 8.27
C GLU A 339 4.00 -1.52 9.68
N GLN A 340 4.44 -0.64 10.58
CA GLN A 340 4.71 -1.01 11.97
C GLN A 340 3.48 -1.57 12.69
N LEU A 341 2.29 -1.01 12.44
CA LEU A 341 1.05 -1.49 13.04
C LEU A 341 0.59 -2.83 12.44
N ILE A 342 0.94 -3.12 11.18
CA ILE A 342 0.76 -4.46 10.60
C ILE A 342 1.68 -5.45 11.31
N ASP A 343 2.96 -5.12 11.51
CA ASP A 343 3.94 -5.97 12.20
C ASP A 343 3.58 -6.21 13.68
N GLU A 344 3.03 -5.19 14.35
CA GLU A 344 2.49 -5.29 15.72
C GLU A 344 1.19 -6.11 15.80
N GLY A 345 0.62 -6.52 14.66
CA GLY A 345 -0.66 -7.25 14.60
C GLY A 345 -1.86 -6.41 15.03
N VAL A 346 -1.78 -5.09 14.84
CA VAL A 346 -2.82 -4.09 15.12
C VAL A 346 -3.67 -3.83 13.88
N LEU A 347 -3.05 -3.78 12.70
CA LEU A 347 -3.71 -3.61 11.41
C LEU A 347 -3.67 -4.92 10.62
N GLN A 348 -4.65 -5.07 9.71
CA GLN A 348 -4.63 -6.16 8.74
C GLN A 348 -3.56 -5.89 7.67
N PRO A 349 -2.87 -6.93 7.16
CA PRO A 349 -1.82 -6.77 6.14
C PRO A 349 -2.28 -6.09 4.85
N ASP A 350 -3.57 -6.14 4.55
CA ASP A 350 -4.20 -5.67 3.33
C ASP A 350 -4.93 -4.32 3.46
N VAL A 351 -4.74 -3.61 4.57
CA VAL A 351 -5.48 -2.38 4.88
C VAL A 351 -5.29 -1.25 3.84
N LEU A 352 -4.16 -1.22 3.14
CA LEU A 352 -3.85 -0.24 2.08
C LEU A 352 -4.06 -0.77 0.66
N MET A 353 -4.69 -1.94 0.53
CA MET A 353 -4.76 -2.68 -0.73
C MET A 353 -6.18 -2.80 -1.28
N LEU A 354 -7.17 -2.29 -0.53
CA LEU A 354 -8.57 -2.37 -0.89
C LEU A 354 -8.99 -1.00 -1.40
N SER A 355 -9.39 -0.94 -2.66
CA SER A 355 -10.08 0.23 -3.17
C SER A 355 -11.36 0.44 -2.32
N PRO A 356 -11.78 1.69 -2.06
CA PRO A 356 -13.01 1.95 -1.29
C PRO A 356 -14.26 1.33 -1.93
N ASP A 357 -14.22 1.02 -3.23
CA ASP A 357 -15.29 0.31 -3.94
C ASP A 357 -15.19 -1.23 -3.77
N GLU A 358 -13.97 -1.78 -3.64
CA GLU A 358 -13.75 -3.22 -3.48
C GLU A 358 -14.09 -3.75 -2.08
N TYR A 359 -13.98 -2.94 -1.01
CA TYR A 359 -14.32 -3.41 0.34
C TYR A 359 -15.81 -3.79 0.46
N HIS A 360 -16.67 -3.18 -0.35
CA HIS A 360 -18.07 -3.56 -0.42
C HIS A 360 -18.30 -4.72 -1.40
N ASP A 361 -17.64 -4.77 -2.57
CA ASP A 361 -17.87 -5.82 -3.57
C ASP A 361 -17.29 -7.20 -3.21
N TYR A 362 -16.24 -7.29 -2.38
CA TYR A 362 -15.66 -8.58 -1.99
C TYR A 362 -16.62 -9.50 -1.19
N HIS A 363 -17.73 -8.96 -0.70
CA HIS A 363 -18.77 -9.73 0.00
C HIS A 363 -20.02 -10.00 -0.85
N TYR A 364 -20.09 -9.57 -2.12
CA TYR A 364 -21.35 -9.61 -2.88
C TYR A 364 -21.40 -10.48 -4.14
N ASP A 365 -20.31 -11.07 -4.63
CA ASP A 365 -20.34 -11.77 -5.93
C ASP A 365 -20.26 -13.31 -5.87
N HIS A 366 -20.99 -13.94 -4.95
CA HIS A 366 -21.17 -15.40 -4.93
C HIS A 366 -22.63 -15.87 -4.76
N ASP A 367 -23.56 -15.19 -5.43
CA ASP A 367 -24.89 -15.75 -5.71
C ASP A 367 -25.28 -15.48 -7.19
N ASP A 368 -24.90 -16.41 -8.07
CA ASP A 368 -25.63 -16.74 -9.31
C ASP A 368 -25.35 -18.19 -9.76
#